data_AF-A0A7C1PV16-F1
#
_entry.id   AF-A0A7C1PV16-F1
#
_cell.length_a   1.000
_cell.length_b   1.000
_cell.length_c   1.000
_cell.angle_alpha   90.00
_cell.angle_beta   90.00
_cell.angle_gamma   90.00
#
_symmetry.space_group_name_H-M   'P 1'
#
loop_
_entity.id
_entity.type
_entity.pdbx_description
1 polymer ?
#
loop_
_entity_poly.entity_id
_entity_poly.type
_entity_poly.pdbx_seq_one_letter_code
_entity_poly.pdbx_strand_id
1 'polypeptide(L)'
;GKTITEPMKETGVFPPMVIQMVAVGEESGGLDQMLNKIADFYDEEVNAAVETLTSVMEPIIIVILAVILGFTLVAMYLPMFDMINAVGG
;
A
#
# COMPACT_ATOMS: atom_id res chain seq x y z
N GLY A 1 5.67 -41.17 -3.04
CA GLY A 1 5.48 -40.10 -4.05
C GLY A 1 6.49 -39.02 -3.78
N LYS A 2 6.82 -38.17 -4.75
CA LYS A 2 7.60 -36.94 -4.49
C LYS A 2 6.76 -35.98 -3.64
N THR A 3 7.40 -35.20 -2.77
CA THR A 3 6.73 -34.18 -1.95
C THR A 3 6.24 -33.03 -2.84
N ILE A 4 5.21 -32.30 -2.42
CA ILE A 4 4.70 -31.11 -3.11
C ILE A 4 5.68 -29.93 -2.97
N THR A 5 6.47 -29.91 -1.89
CA THR A 5 7.49 -28.86 -1.64
C THR A 5 8.52 -28.76 -2.78
N GLU A 6 8.91 -29.89 -3.36
CA GLU A 6 9.98 -29.97 -4.37
C GLU A 6 9.63 -29.28 -5.70
N PRO A 7 8.48 -29.58 -6.36
CA PRO A 7 8.05 -28.82 -7.53
C PRO A 7 7.73 -27.35 -7.22
N MET A 8 7.23 -27.02 -6.02
CA MET A 8 7.00 -25.62 -5.62
C MET A 8 8.31 -24.82 -5.56
N LYS A 9 9.41 -25.44 -5.13
CA LYS A 9 10.73 -24.80 -5.10
C LYS A 9 11.30 -24.56 -6.50
N GLU A 10 11.03 -25.46 -7.44
CA GLU A 10 11.50 -25.36 -8.83
C GLU A 10 10.81 -24.24 -9.62
N THR A 11 9.58 -23.85 -9.28
CA THR A 11 8.87 -22.77 -10.01
C THR A 11 9.41 -21.38 -9.74
N GLY A 12 10.05 -21.16 -8.58
CA GLY A 12 10.55 -19.84 -8.17
C GLY A 12 9.47 -18.78 -7.91
N VAL A 13 8.18 -19.13 -7.96
CA VAL A 13 7.05 -18.22 -7.71
C VAL A 13 6.73 -18.12 -6.22
N PHE A 14 7.01 -19.19 -5.47
CA PHE A 14 6.69 -19.27 -4.05
C PHE A 14 7.82 -18.71 -3.19
N PRO A 15 7.52 -17.78 -2.27
CA PRO A 15 8.51 -17.29 -1.32
C PRO A 15 9.07 -18.42 -0.45
N PRO A 16 10.31 -18.28 0.07
CA PRO A 16 10.93 -19.28 0.93
C PRO A 16 10.07 -19.68 2.14
N MET A 17 9.34 -18.72 2.71
CA MET A 17 8.44 -18.94 3.85
C MET A 17 7.32 -19.93 3.51
N VAL A 18 6.65 -19.76 2.36
CA VAL A 18 5.57 -20.66 1.91
C VAL A 18 6.10 -22.08 1.70
N ILE A 19 7.25 -22.20 1.04
CA ILE A 19 7.91 -23.50 0.80
C ILE A 19 8.23 -24.20 2.14
N GLN A 20 8.75 -23.46 3.13
CA GLN A 20 9.07 -24.02 4.44
C GLN A 20 7.82 -24.45 5.22
N MET A 21 6.74 -23.67 5.19
CA MET A 21 5.50 -24.01 5.88
C MET A 21 4.82 -25.24 5.26
N VAL A 22 4.84 -25.36 3.93
CA VAL A 22 4.36 -26.57 3.23
C VAL A 22 5.21 -27.78 3.60
N ALA A 23 6.55 -27.65 3.65
CA ALA A 23 7.43 -28.73 4.05
C ALA A 23 7.15 -29.24 5.47
N VAL A 24 6.95 -28.31 6.43
CA VAL A 24 6.57 -28.63 7.81
C VAL A 24 5.20 -29.31 7.87
N GLY A 25 4.24 -28.86 7.06
CA GLY A 25 2.90 -29.45 6.96
C GLY A 25 2.91 -30.86 6.38
N GLU A 26 3.76 -31.12 5.39
CA GLU A 26 3.96 -32.46 4.82
C GLU A 26 4.64 -33.42 5.81
N GLU A 27 5.65 -32.96 6.55
CA GLU A 27 6.38 -33.78 7.54
C GLU A 27 5.52 -34.11 8.78
N SER A 28 4.71 -33.16 9.22
CA SER A 28 3.83 -33.30 10.39
C SER A 28 2.45 -33.90 10.08
N GLY A 29 2.11 -34.07 8.80
CA GLY A 29 0.77 -34.45 8.36
C GLY A 29 -0.29 -33.35 8.52
N GLY A 30 0.13 -32.14 8.89
CA GLY A 30 -0.72 -30.96 9.12
C GLY A 30 -0.79 -29.98 7.95
N LEU A 31 -0.72 -30.46 6.71
CA LEU A 31 -0.65 -29.61 5.51
C LEU A 31 -1.83 -28.62 5.43
N ASP A 32 -3.06 -29.07 5.70
CA ASP A 32 -4.24 -28.21 5.71
C ASP A 32 -4.10 -27.03 6.68
N GLN A 33 -3.60 -27.29 7.89
CA GLN A 33 -3.37 -26.24 8.89
C GLN A 33 -2.30 -25.24 8.43
N MET A 34 -1.22 -25.72 7.80
CA MET A 34 -0.16 -24.86 7.29
C MET A 34 -0.63 -24.00 6.11
N LEU A 35 -1.45 -24.56 5.21
CA LEU A 35 -2.03 -23.82 4.08
C LEU A 35 -3.00 -22.73 4.56
N ASN A 36 -3.85 -23.01 5.55
CA ASN A 36 -4.71 -21.99 6.15
C ASN A 36 -3.88 -20.85 6.77
N LYS A 37 -2.80 -21.18 7.49
CA LYS A 37 -1.93 -20.17 8.09
C LYS A 37 -1.18 -19.32 7.06
N ILE A 38 -0.83 -19.91 5.91
CA ILE A 38 -0.28 -19.15 4.78
C ILE A 38 -1.34 -18.19 4.23
N ALA A 39 -2.59 -18.63 4.08
CA ALA A 39 -3.68 -17.77 3.62
C ALA A 39 -3.91 -16.59 4.58
N ASP A 40 -4.00 -16.86 5.89
CA ASP A 40 -4.15 -15.82 6.92
C ASP A 40 -3.01 -14.79 6.85
N PHE A 41 -1.76 -15.25 6.66
CA PHE A 41 -0.60 -14.35 6.51
C PHE A 41 -0.72 -13.43 5.29
N TYR A 42 -1.14 -13.96 4.13
CA TYR A 42 -1.32 -13.15 2.93
C TYR A 42 -2.48 -12.17 3.07
N ASP A 43 -3.57 -12.55 3.73
CA ASP A 43 -4.68 -11.64 4.02
C ASP A 43 -4.23 -10.50 4.95
N GLU A 44 -3.43 -10.80 5.97
CA GLU A 44 -2.80 -9.78 6.84
C GLU A 44 -1.86 -8.85 6.05
N GLU A 45 -1.02 -9.40 5.16
CA GLU A 45 -0.11 -8.62 4.34
C GLU A 45 -0.85 -7.67 3.39
N VAL A 46 -1.92 -8.17 2.74
CA VAL A 46 -2.79 -7.35 1.89
C VAL A 46 -3.48 -6.25 2.69
N ASN A 47 -4.04 -6.58 3.86
CA ASN A 47 -4.69 -5.59 4.72
C ASN A 47 -3.71 -4.50 5.18
N ALA A 48 -2.50 -4.88 5.61
CA ALA A 48 -1.47 -3.94 6.00
C ALA A 48 -1.01 -3.04 4.84
N ALA A 49 -0.90 -3.61 3.63
CA ALA A 49 -0.57 -2.84 2.43
C ALA A 49 -1.68 -1.83 2.10
N VAL A 50 -2.95 -2.24 2.17
CA VAL A 50 -4.11 -1.37 1.93
C VAL A 50 -4.19 -0.25 2.97
N GLU A 51 -3.98 -0.56 4.25
CA GLU A 51 -3.96 0.44 5.32
C GLU A 51 -2.84 1.46 5.11
N THR A 52 -1.63 1.00 4.77
CA THR A 52 -0.49 1.86 4.49
C THR A 52 -0.75 2.78 3.30
N LEU A 53 -1.30 2.24 2.20
CA LEU A 53 -1.65 3.03 1.02
C LEU A 53 -2.71 4.08 1.36
N THR A 54 -3.73 3.71 2.13
CA THR A 54 -4.80 4.61 2.55
C THR A 54 -4.27 5.71 3.47
N SER A 55 -3.38 5.37 4.40
CA SER A 55 -2.74 6.34 5.31
C SER A 55 -1.93 7.40 4.56
N VAL A 56 -1.24 7.02 3.48
CA VAL A 56 -0.46 7.96 2.67
C VAL A 56 -1.34 8.79 1.72
N MET A 57 -2.53 8.32 1.36
CA MET A 57 -3.46 9.11 0.54
C MET A 57 -3.96 10.38 1.25
N GLU A 58 -4.21 10.33 2.56
CA GLU A 58 -4.69 11.48 3.33
C GLU A 58 -3.76 12.70 3.26
N PRO A 59 -2.45 12.61 3.57
CA PRO A 59 -1.55 13.76 3.48
C PRO A 59 -1.39 14.26 2.04
N ILE A 60 -1.46 13.38 1.03
CA ILE A 60 -1.42 13.80 -0.39
C ILE A 60 -2.60 14.70 -0.73
N ILE A 61 -3.81 14.32 -0.31
CA ILE A 61 -5.02 15.12 -0.53
C ILE A 61 -4.89 16.50 0.13
N ILE A 62 -4.37 16.56 1.37
CA ILE A 62 -4.16 17.82 2.10
C ILE A 62 -3.18 18.73 1.36
N VAL A 63 -2.05 18.20 0.87
CA VAL A 63 -1.06 18.97 0.11
C VAL A 63 -1.67 19.55 -1.17
N ILE A 64 -2.43 18.73 -1.92
CA ILE A 64 -3.10 19.20 -3.14
C ILE A 64 -4.10 20.32 -2.82
N LEU A 65 -4.91 20.16 -1.77
CA LEU A 65 -5.84 21.20 -1.34
C LEU A 65 -5.12 22.49 -0.92
N ALA A 66 -4.02 22.39 -0.18
CA ALA A 66 -3.22 23.55 0.23
C ALA A 66 -2.66 24.31 -0.99
N VAL A 67 -2.19 23.59 -2.02
CA VAL A 67 -1.71 24.20 -3.27
C VAL A 67 -2.83 24.92 -4.01
N ILE A 68 -4.00 24.29 -4.15
CA ILE A 68 -5.16 24.90 -4.84
C ILE A 68 -5.63 26.15 -4.10
N LEU A 69 -5.75 26.09 -2.77
CA LEU A 69 -6.14 27.23 -1.95
C LEU A 69 -5.11 28.35 -2.02
N GLY A 70 -3.82 28.03 -1.89
CA GLY A 70 -2.73 29.00 -2.01
C GLY A 70 -2.72 29.70 -3.37
N PHE A 71 -2.86 28.93 -4.45
CA PHE A 71 -2.95 29.47 -5.81
C PHE A 71 -4.16 30.41 -5.96
N THR A 72 -5.33 30.00 -5.46
CA THR A 72 -6.56 30.80 -5.52
C THR A 72 -6.42 32.12 -4.78
N LEU A 73 -5.79 32.11 -3.59
CA LEU A 73 -5.53 33.34 -2.84
C LEU A 73 -4.61 34.27 -3.63
N VAL A 74 -3.48 33.79 -4.14
CA VAL A 74 -2.57 34.64 -4.94
C VAL A 74 -3.28 35.23 -6.16
N ALA A 75 -4.05 34.42 -6.89
CA ALA A 75 -4.80 34.85 -8.07
C ALA A 75 -5.86 35.93 -7.75
N MET A 76 -6.48 35.88 -6.57
CA MET A 76 -7.48 36.85 -6.13
C MET A 76 -6.87 38.13 -5.57
N TYR A 77 -5.78 38.03 -4.79
CA TYR A 77 -5.21 39.16 -4.06
C TYR A 77 -4.31 40.03 -4.93
N LEU A 78 -3.53 39.47 -5.87
CA LEU A 78 -2.70 40.24 -6.80
C LEU A 78 -3.48 41.34 -7.56
N PRO A 79 -4.58 41.06 -8.27
CA PRO A 79 -5.34 42.08 -8.97
C PRO A 79 -6.01 43.07 -8.00
N MET A 80 -6.32 42.65 -6.78
CA MET A 80 -6.85 43.54 -5.76
C MET A 80 -5.81 44.59 -5.34
N PHE A 81 -4.54 44.21 -5.20
CA PHE A 81 -3.44 45.16 -4.95
C PHE A 81 -3.28 46.15 -6.10
N ASP A 82 -3.32 45.69 -7.35
CA ASP A 82 -3.24 46.56 -8.52
C ASP A 82 -4.41 47.56 -8.57
N MET A 83 -5.62 47.11 -8.25
CA MET A 83 -6.81 47.96 -8.15
C MET A 83 -6.68 49.02 -7.05
N ILE A 84 -6.14 48.66 -5.88
CA ILE A 84 -5.93 49.60 -4.78
C ILE A 84 -4.88 50.67 -5.17
N ASN A 85 -3.78 50.26 -5.80
CA ASN A 85 -2.75 51.19 -6.27
C ASN A 85 -3.28 52.13 -7.37
N ALA A 86 -4.15 51.64 -8.26
CA ALA A 86 -4.76 52.44 -9.32
C ALA A 86 -5.80 53.45 -8.81
N VAL A 87 -6.40 53.22 -7.63
CA VAL A 87 -7.43 54.10 -7.04
C VAL A 87 -6.85 55.00 -5.94
N GLY A 88 -5.75 54.61 -5.30
CA GLY A 88 -5.12 55.32 -4.18
C GLY A 88 -3.98 56.27 -4.54
N GLY A 89 -3.53 56.30 -5.79
CA GLY A 89 -2.61 57.31 -6.35
C GLY A 89 -3.37 58.37 -7.14
#